data_AF-A0A930ZC21-F1
#
_entry.id   AF-A0A930ZC21-F1
#
_cell.length_a   1.000
_cell.length_b   1.000
_cell.length_c   1.000
_cell.angle_alpha   90.00
_cell.angle_beta   90.00
_cell.angle_gamma   90.00
#
_symmetry.space_group_name_H-M   'P 1'
#
loop_
_entity.id
_entity.type
_entity.pdbx_description
1 polymer ?
#
loop_
_entity_poly.entity_id
_entity_poly.type
_entity_poly.pdbx_seq_one_letter_code
_entity_poly.pdbx_strand_id
1 'polypeptide(L)'
;MLGQLNALFNRIGPRTSAYAAVVTLLGLFAGLLGSLYADDIKAAFPFVIGNGPVSRPAALFWSAALTTTVLFFFGQRAGEADRKESETRLDQRSAELSRLVRTLPPSDFLSTFRKIFWDCGNALVETLNSPPDELTPDAIERAIRIVLFGVATLAQKFDAAAPDVVYASNIMLFRPADTLSASEGENMRSFLRFSPAETDLRALRGVLVLERKLSTTTAGGIPPGADDSLIPLALPVPTEIRDQRTGRWKALPGAPMAFSTGGLEAYIDTLTLGAWCRRDGDFPESTAAAIDEYFRSDRARFVRSFISIAIKPLRGDAVGVLNIHRNQPGLLEEKEPVQQFAPLVSPFIFMLIRLLELLQRFSDNLGSKGDSGSPGDSGSG
;
A
#
# COMPACT_ATOMS: atom_id res chain seq x y z
N MET A 1 -18.15 57.98 13.30
CA MET A 1 -18.92 57.22 14.31
C MET A 1 -19.13 55.75 13.96
N LEU A 2 -19.56 55.39 12.74
CA LEU A 2 -19.81 53.99 12.35
C LEU A 2 -18.60 53.04 12.47
N GLY A 3 -17.37 53.51 12.22
CA GLY A 3 -16.15 52.71 12.36
C GLY A 3 -15.77 52.37 13.82
N GLN A 4 -16.07 53.24 14.79
CA GLN A 4 -15.82 52.98 16.21
C GLN A 4 -16.85 52.01 16.80
N LEU A 5 -18.10 52.05 16.32
CA LEU A 5 -19.14 51.08 16.67
C LEU A 5 -18.81 49.67 16.16
N ASN A 6 -18.31 49.53 14.93
CA ASN A 6 -17.88 48.23 14.40
C ASN A 6 -16.67 47.65 15.16
N ALA A 7 -15.71 48.48 15.56
CA ALA A 7 -14.56 48.04 16.37
C ALA A 7 -14.98 47.55 17.77
N LEU A 8 -16.00 48.18 18.36
CA LEU A 8 -16.55 47.77 19.66
C LEU A 8 -17.38 46.49 19.55
N PHE A 9 -18.19 46.35 18.50
CA PHE A 9 -18.93 45.12 18.21
C PHE A 9 -18.01 43.93 17.90
N ASN A 10 -16.88 44.14 17.22
CA ASN A 10 -15.88 43.10 17.00
C ASN A 10 -15.11 42.73 18.28
N ARG A 11 -14.96 43.67 19.23
CA ARG A 11 -14.33 43.40 20.54
C ARG A 11 -15.23 42.63 21.50
N ILE A 12 -16.55 42.82 21.42
CA ILE A 12 -17.57 42.11 22.21
C ILE A 12 -18.27 41.09 21.30
N GLY A 13 -17.48 40.32 20.55
CA GLY A 13 -18.02 39.23 19.75
C GLY A 13 -18.64 38.15 20.65
N PRO A 14 -19.57 37.34 20.11
CA PRO A 14 -20.25 36.26 20.84
C PRO A 14 -19.30 35.19 21.43
N ARG A 15 -18.01 35.26 21.09
CA ARG A 15 -16.92 34.38 21.53
C ARG A 15 -16.21 34.83 22.80
N THR A 16 -16.56 35.97 23.37
CA THR A 16 -15.85 36.54 24.53
C THR A 16 -16.58 36.29 25.84
N SER A 17 -15.86 36.11 26.94
CA SER A 17 -16.44 36.02 28.29
C SER A 17 -17.24 37.28 28.66
N ALA A 18 -16.83 38.44 28.13
CA ALA A 18 -17.55 39.70 28.28
C ALA A 18 -18.95 39.66 27.65
N TYR A 19 -19.10 39.04 26.48
CA TYR A 19 -20.42 38.86 25.83
C TYR A 19 -21.36 38.03 26.70
N ALA A 20 -20.90 36.87 27.18
CA ALA A 20 -21.69 36.00 28.05
C ALA A 20 -22.12 36.72 29.34
N ALA A 21 -21.23 37.52 29.93
CA ALA A 21 -21.54 38.33 31.10
C ALA A 21 -22.63 39.38 30.81
N VAL A 22 -22.55 40.08 29.67
CA VAL A 22 -23.56 41.07 29.25
C VAL A 22 -24.93 40.41 29.02
N VAL A 23 -24.97 39.27 28.32
CA VAL A 23 -26.22 38.53 28.08
C VAL A 23 -26.84 38.08 29.40
N THR A 24 -26.02 37.58 30.33
CA THR A 24 -26.49 37.15 31.66
C THR A 24 -27.05 38.34 32.45
N LEU A 25 -26.36 39.48 32.44
CA LEU A 25 -26.79 40.68 33.17
C LEU A 25 -28.08 41.27 32.59
N LEU A 26 -28.25 41.28 31.26
CA LEU A 26 -29.48 41.69 30.59
C LEU A 26 -30.65 40.74 30.91
N GLY A 27 -30.38 39.43 30.96
CA GLY A 27 -31.38 38.44 31.36
C GLY A 27 -31.82 38.60 32.81
N LEU A 28 -30.89 38.83 33.73
CA LEU A 28 -31.19 39.13 35.13
C LEU A 28 -31.99 40.42 35.27
N PHE A 29 -31.63 41.47 34.52
CA PHE A 29 -32.36 42.73 34.51
C PHE A 29 -33.79 42.58 33.96
N ALA A 30 -33.96 41.83 32.87
CA ALA A 30 -35.28 41.51 32.33
C ALA A 30 -36.12 40.72 33.35
N GLY A 31 -35.52 39.75 34.06
CA GLY A 31 -36.17 39.01 35.14
C GLY A 31 -36.62 39.90 36.30
N LEU A 32 -35.77 40.86 36.71
CA LEU A 32 -36.09 41.84 37.75
C LEU A 32 -37.26 42.74 37.33
N LEU A 33 -37.24 43.27 36.10
CA LEU A 33 -38.35 44.07 35.56
C LEU A 33 -39.66 43.27 35.49
N GLY A 34 -39.58 42.00 35.07
CA GLY A 34 -40.72 41.08 35.04
C GLY A 34 -41.34 40.86 36.42
N SER A 35 -40.51 40.80 37.47
CA SER A 35 -40.99 40.64 38.86
C SER A 35 -41.60 41.91 39.44
N LEU A 36 -41.04 43.09 39.14
CA LEU A 36 -41.50 44.37 39.72
C LEU A 36 -42.74 44.92 39.03
N TYR A 37 -42.90 44.68 37.72
CA TYR A 37 -43.95 45.28 36.89
C TYR A 37 -44.88 44.22 36.28
N ALA A 38 -45.07 43.10 36.95
CA ALA A 38 -45.81 41.95 36.43
C ALA A 38 -47.24 42.31 35.98
N ASP A 39 -47.95 43.14 36.77
CA ASP A 39 -49.33 43.53 36.46
C ASP A 39 -49.39 44.51 35.28
N ASP A 40 -48.44 45.46 35.21
CA ASP A 40 -48.31 46.40 34.09
C ASP A 40 -47.94 45.70 32.77
N ILE A 41 -47.10 44.66 32.83
CA ILE A 41 -46.71 43.85 31.66
C ILE A 41 -47.91 43.05 31.15
N LYS A 42 -48.71 42.44 32.04
CA LYS A 42 -49.92 41.67 31.68
C LYS A 42 -51.02 42.55 31.10
N ALA A 43 -51.14 43.80 31.56
CA ALA A 43 -52.14 44.76 31.07
C ALA A 43 -51.73 45.45 29.75
N ALA A 44 -50.47 45.31 29.32
CA ALA A 44 -49.93 45.93 28.11
C ALA A 44 -49.84 44.96 26.92
N PHE A 45 -49.65 45.52 25.72
CA PHE A 45 -49.31 44.75 24.51
C PHE A 45 -48.01 43.93 24.73
N PRO A 46 -47.91 42.67 24.27
CA PRO A 46 -48.79 41.95 23.32
C PRO A 46 -49.95 41.16 23.94
N PHE A 47 -50.16 41.18 25.25
CA PHE A 47 -51.21 40.36 25.90
C PHE A 47 -52.63 40.90 25.69
N VAL A 48 -52.76 42.21 25.46
CA VAL A 48 -54.01 42.85 25.01
C VAL A 48 -53.88 43.21 23.53
N ILE A 49 -54.18 42.26 22.64
CA ILE A 49 -54.12 42.46 21.19
C ILE A 49 -55.18 43.51 20.79
N GLY A 50 -54.72 44.71 20.45
CA GLY A 50 -55.50 45.71 19.70
C GLY A 50 -55.72 47.08 20.35
N ASN A 51 -55.68 47.24 21.68
CA ASN A 51 -56.00 48.53 22.34
C ASN A 51 -55.37 48.76 23.74
N GLY A 52 -54.35 48.00 24.14
CA GLY A 52 -53.68 48.23 25.44
C GLY A 52 -52.86 49.54 25.46
N PRO A 53 -52.83 50.31 26.56
CA PRO A 53 -51.98 51.49 26.67
C PRO A 53 -50.49 51.08 26.61
N VAL A 54 -49.68 51.87 25.90
CA VAL A 54 -48.23 51.67 25.85
C VAL A 54 -47.62 52.04 27.21
N SER A 55 -47.48 51.04 28.08
CA SER A 55 -46.79 51.19 29.37
C SER A 55 -45.28 51.23 29.15
N ARG A 56 -44.62 52.29 29.64
CA ARG A 56 -43.15 52.43 29.56
C ARG A 56 -42.41 51.25 30.22
N PRO A 57 -42.80 50.77 31.43
CA PRO A 57 -42.25 49.55 32.02
C PRO A 57 -42.36 48.31 31.12
N ALA A 58 -43.52 48.10 30.49
CA ALA A 58 -43.72 46.96 29.60
C ALA A 58 -42.85 47.04 28.34
N ALA A 59 -42.72 48.23 27.74
CA ALA A 59 -41.84 48.44 26.59
C ALA A 59 -40.36 48.18 26.93
N LEU A 60 -39.90 48.62 28.11
CA LEU A 60 -38.54 48.35 28.60
C LEU A 60 -38.31 46.85 28.82
N PHE A 61 -39.24 46.17 29.50
CA PHE A 61 -39.17 44.72 29.70
C PHE A 61 -39.06 43.97 28.37
N TRP A 62 -39.95 44.24 27.41
CA TRP A 62 -39.95 43.54 26.12
C TRP A 62 -38.71 43.83 25.29
N SER A 63 -38.20 45.07 25.33
CA SER A 63 -36.95 45.41 24.65
C SER A 63 -35.75 44.65 25.24
N ALA A 64 -35.67 44.53 26.58
CA ALA A 64 -34.62 43.80 27.27
C ALA A 64 -34.72 42.29 27.03
N ALA A 65 -35.94 41.73 27.08
CA ALA A 65 -36.21 40.33 26.81
C ALA A 65 -35.89 39.94 25.36
N LEU A 66 -36.32 40.75 24.39
CA LEU A 66 -36.02 40.52 22.97
C LEU A 66 -34.51 40.63 22.71
N THR A 67 -33.85 41.66 23.26
CA THR A 67 -32.41 41.84 23.11
C THR A 67 -31.65 40.67 23.72
N THR A 68 -32.02 40.22 24.92
CA THR A 68 -31.41 39.04 25.58
C THR A 68 -31.61 37.79 24.73
N THR A 69 -32.81 37.57 24.18
CA THR A 69 -33.13 36.40 23.36
C THR A 69 -32.31 36.38 22.06
N VAL A 70 -32.21 37.52 21.38
CA VAL A 70 -31.43 37.66 20.14
C VAL A 70 -29.94 37.43 20.41
N LEU A 71 -29.39 38.02 21.48
CA LEU A 71 -27.99 37.80 21.84
C LEU A 71 -27.75 36.35 22.27
N PHE A 72 -28.64 35.75 23.05
CA PHE A 72 -28.52 34.34 23.41
C PHE A 72 -28.52 33.42 22.17
N PHE A 73 -29.39 33.66 21.19
CA PHE A 73 -29.42 32.92 19.93
C PHE A 73 -28.11 33.04 19.14
N PHE A 74 -27.55 34.26 19.02
CA PHE A 74 -26.26 34.44 18.35
C PHE A 74 -25.10 33.81 19.12
N GLY A 75 -25.13 33.85 20.45
CA GLY A 75 -24.18 33.16 21.32
C GLY A 75 -24.22 31.65 21.13
N GLN A 76 -25.42 31.05 21.13
CA GLN A 76 -25.60 29.61 20.87
C GLN A 76 -25.09 29.23 19.47
N ARG A 77 -25.47 29.98 18.44
CA ARG A 77 -25.03 29.70 17.06
C ARG A 77 -23.52 29.80 16.91
N ALA A 78 -22.88 30.78 17.55
CA ALA A 78 -21.43 30.90 17.56
C ALA A 78 -20.77 29.72 18.30
N GLY A 79 -21.32 29.32 19.46
CA GLY A 79 -20.84 28.17 20.21
C GLY A 79 -20.98 26.84 19.46
N GLU A 80 -22.09 26.63 18.75
CA GLU A 80 -22.28 25.45 17.89
C GLU A 80 -21.30 25.41 16.72
N ALA A 81 -21.02 26.56 16.10
CA ALA A 81 -20.02 26.66 15.04
C ALA A 81 -18.61 26.30 15.57
N ASP A 82 -18.22 26.84 16.72
CA ASP A 82 -16.92 26.57 17.34
C ASP A 82 -16.81 25.11 17.81
N ARG A 83 -17.91 24.53 18.29
CA ARG A 83 -17.99 23.11 18.65
C ARG A 83 -17.80 22.21 17.43
N LYS A 84 -18.49 22.49 16.33
CA LYS A 84 -18.31 21.76 15.06
C LYS A 84 -16.89 21.87 14.54
N GLU A 85 -16.29 23.06 14.58
CA GLU A 85 -14.89 23.24 14.17
C GLU A 85 -13.94 22.46 15.07
N SER A 86 -14.17 22.46 16.38
CA SER A 86 -13.35 21.71 17.35
C SER A 86 -13.50 20.19 17.16
N GLU A 87 -14.71 19.69 16.94
CA GLU A 87 -14.98 18.28 16.61
C GLU A 87 -14.25 17.89 15.31
N THR A 88 -14.36 18.70 14.26
CA THR A 88 -13.67 18.46 12.99
C THR A 88 -12.15 18.44 13.14
N ARG A 89 -11.59 19.37 13.94
CA ARG A 89 -10.14 19.41 14.23
C ARG A 89 -9.69 18.21 15.06
N LEU A 90 -10.50 17.75 16.00
CA LEU A 90 -10.22 16.55 16.79
C LEU A 90 -10.24 15.30 15.90
N ASP A 91 -11.22 15.18 15.00
CA ASP A 91 -11.28 14.09 14.04
C ASP A 91 -10.07 14.08 13.11
N GLN A 92 -9.66 15.26 12.61
CA GLN A 92 -8.44 15.40 11.80
C GLN A 92 -7.19 14.98 12.57
N ARG A 93 -7.01 15.46 13.82
CA ARG A 93 -5.87 15.07 14.67
C ARG A 93 -5.89 13.60 15.04
N SER A 94 -7.07 13.03 15.28
CA SER A 94 -7.23 11.60 15.56
C SER A 94 -6.88 10.76 14.33
N ALA A 95 -7.29 11.18 13.12
CA ALA A 95 -6.91 10.53 11.87
C ALA A 95 -5.40 10.64 11.61
N GLU A 96 -4.81 11.80 11.88
CA GLU A 96 -3.36 12.03 11.76
C GLU A 96 -2.58 11.17 12.76
N LEU A 97 -2.97 11.13 14.03
CA LEU A 97 -2.37 10.25 15.03
C LEU A 97 -2.54 8.78 14.66
N SER A 98 -3.72 8.37 14.18
CA SER A 98 -3.93 7.01 13.70
C SER A 98 -3.01 6.68 12.53
N ARG A 99 -2.76 7.62 11.63
CA ARG A 99 -1.83 7.45 10.51
C ARG A 99 -0.37 7.37 10.97
N LEU A 100 0.04 8.24 11.91
CA LEU A 100 1.37 8.19 12.50
C LEU A 100 1.62 6.90 13.28
N VAL A 101 0.62 6.41 14.01
CA VAL A 101 0.70 5.12 14.71
C VAL A 101 0.79 3.96 13.72
N ARG A 102 0.10 4.03 12.58
CA ARG A 102 0.15 3.01 11.52
C ARG A 102 1.46 2.99 10.73
N THR A 103 2.22 4.08 10.70
CA THR A 103 3.51 4.15 10.00
C THR A 103 4.69 3.71 10.85
N LEU A 104 4.48 3.45 12.15
CA LEU A 104 5.52 2.86 13.00
C LEU A 104 5.39 1.34 12.99
N PRO A 105 6.48 0.60 12.71
CA PRO A 105 6.43 -0.84 12.83
C PRO A 105 6.16 -1.23 14.30
N PRO A 106 5.60 -2.43 14.57
CA PRO A 106 5.35 -2.90 15.92
C PRO A 106 6.57 -2.82 16.84
N SER A 107 6.36 -2.70 18.15
CA SER A 107 7.45 -2.52 19.13
C SER A 107 8.46 -3.68 19.14
N ASP A 108 8.04 -4.89 18.74
CA ASP A 108 8.87 -6.09 18.60
C ASP A 108 9.41 -6.31 17.17
N PHE A 109 9.15 -5.38 16.25
CA PHE A 109 9.57 -5.51 14.87
C PHE A 109 11.09 -5.54 14.73
N LEU A 110 11.82 -4.65 15.41
CA LEU A 110 13.29 -4.58 15.29
C LEU A 110 13.99 -5.82 15.87
N SER A 111 13.47 -6.39 16.96
CA SER A 111 14.01 -7.63 17.52
C SER A 111 13.73 -8.81 16.58
N THR A 112 12.55 -8.84 15.95
CA THR A 112 12.19 -9.83 14.93
C THR A 112 13.03 -9.68 13.67
N PHE A 113 13.22 -8.46 13.17
CA PHE A 113 14.10 -8.13 12.04
C PHE A 113 15.52 -8.64 12.30
N ARG A 114 16.09 -8.34 13.47
CA ARG A 114 17.45 -8.79 13.83
C ARG A 114 17.56 -10.32 13.79
N LYS A 115 16.57 -11.03 14.33
CA LYS A 115 16.53 -12.49 14.33
C LYS A 115 16.49 -13.04 12.89
N ILE A 116 15.52 -12.57 12.10
CA ILE A 116 15.34 -12.98 10.69
C ILE A 116 16.61 -12.69 9.89
N PHE A 117 17.20 -11.52 10.05
CA PHE A 117 18.44 -11.12 9.37
C PHE A 117 19.61 -12.06 9.71
N TRP A 118 19.75 -12.44 10.99
CA TRP A 118 20.79 -13.37 11.42
C TRP A 118 20.58 -14.78 10.86
N ASP A 119 19.34 -15.28 10.91
CA ASP A 119 19.00 -16.60 10.37
C ASP A 119 19.27 -16.68 8.86
N CYS A 120 18.91 -15.63 8.11
CA CYS A 120 19.20 -15.51 6.68
C CYS A 120 20.70 -15.40 6.40
N GLY A 121 21.42 -14.62 7.21
CA GLY A 121 22.87 -14.47 7.11
C GLY A 121 23.61 -15.78 7.34
N ASN A 122 23.21 -16.57 8.35
CA ASN A 122 23.80 -17.88 8.60
C ASN A 122 23.54 -18.84 7.43
N ALA A 123 22.31 -18.90 6.91
CA ALA A 123 22.00 -19.72 5.75
C ALA A 123 22.86 -19.37 4.52
N LEU A 124 23.10 -18.08 4.28
CA LEU A 124 24.01 -17.61 3.23
C LEU A 124 25.44 -18.07 3.47
N VAL A 125 25.98 -17.82 4.67
CA VAL A 125 27.38 -18.13 5.02
C VAL A 125 27.64 -19.63 4.99
N GLU A 126 26.74 -20.44 5.53
CA GLU A 126 26.82 -21.90 5.49
C GLU A 126 26.85 -22.41 4.05
N THR A 127 25.97 -21.88 3.19
CA THR A 127 25.92 -22.29 1.77
C THR A 127 27.18 -21.86 1.01
N LEU A 128 27.68 -20.63 1.23
CA LEU A 128 28.89 -20.14 0.56
C LEU A 128 30.17 -20.86 0.98
N ASN A 129 30.22 -21.34 2.22
CA ASN A 129 31.37 -22.05 2.77
C ASN A 129 31.24 -23.58 2.71
N SER A 130 30.15 -24.09 2.13
CA SER A 130 29.94 -25.53 1.95
C SER A 130 31.04 -26.12 1.05
N PRO A 131 31.62 -27.28 1.40
CA PRO A 131 32.56 -27.98 0.53
C PRO A 131 31.95 -28.22 -0.87
N PRO A 132 32.76 -28.23 -1.95
CA PRO A 132 32.26 -28.44 -3.31
C PRO A 132 31.45 -29.74 -3.48
N ASP A 133 31.77 -30.78 -2.70
CA ASP A 133 31.11 -32.08 -2.75
C ASP A 133 29.72 -32.09 -2.05
N GLU A 134 29.46 -31.12 -1.16
CA GLU A 134 28.20 -30.97 -0.44
C GLU A 134 27.30 -29.88 -1.03
N LEU A 135 27.87 -28.99 -1.84
CA LEU A 135 27.15 -27.90 -2.49
C LEU A 135 26.29 -28.47 -3.63
N THR A 136 24.99 -28.56 -3.38
CA THR A 136 23.99 -29.01 -4.36
C THR A 136 23.01 -27.89 -4.73
N PRO A 137 22.35 -27.94 -5.91
CA PRO A 137 21.32 -26.98 -6.27
C PRO A 137 20.22 -26.89 -5.21
N ASP A 138 19.79 -28.04 -4.67
CA ASP A 138 18.74 -28.09 -3.66
C ASP A 138 19.15 -27.42 -2.33
N ALA A 139 20.44 -27.46 -1.96
CA ALA A 139 20.97 -26.74 -0.81
C ALA A 139 20.93 -25.22 -1.04
N ILE A 140 21.32 -24.76 -2.23
CA ILE A 140 21.28 -23.33 -2.61
C ILE A 140 19.83 -22.84 -2.67
N GLU A 141 18.94 -23.59 -3.31
CA GLU A 141 17.50 -23.31 -3.38
C GLU A 141 16.87 -23.25 -1.98
N ARG A 142 17.30 -24.13 -1.06
CA ARG A 142 16.86 -24.09 0.34
C ARG A 142 17.31 -22.80 1.04
N ALA A 143 18.56 -22.39 0.87
CA ALA A 143 19.05 -21.13 1.42
C ALA A 143 18.27 -19.92 0.85
N ILE A 144 17.97 -19.91 -0.45
CA ILE A 144 17.11 -18.90 -1.07
C ILE A 144 15.74 -18.88 -0.39
N ARG A 145 15.12 -20.04 -0.17
CA ARG A 145 13.81 -20.13 0.51
C ARG A 145 13.84 -19.63 1.96
N ILE A 146 14.96 -19.80 2.68
CA ILE A 146 15.13 -19.21 4.03
C ILE A 146 15.09 -17.68 3.94
N VAL A 147 15.82 -17.09 3.00
CA VAL A 147 15.82 -15.63 2.78
C VAL A 147 14.44 -15.13 2.38
N LEU A 148 13.78 -15.82 1.45
CA LEU A 148 12.43 -15.49 0.99
C LEU A 148 11.40 -15.57 2.13
N PHE A 149 11.47 -16.61 2.96
CA PHE A 149 10.59 -16.79 4.11
C PHE A 149 10.80 -15.68 5.14
N GLY A 150 12.06 -15.30 5.36
CA GLY A 150 12.42 -14.16 6.18
C GLY A 150 11.78 -12.86 5.70
N VAL A 151 11.85 -12.58 4.40
CA VAL A 151 11.22 -11.38 3.80
C VAL A 151 9.69 -11.42 3.92
N ALA A 152 9.04 -12.55 3.62
CA ALA A 152 7.59 -12.69 3.75
C ALA A 152 7.12 -12.51 5.21
N THR A 153 7.85 -13.10 6.15
CA THR A 153 7.61 -12.94 7.59
C THR A 153 7.81 -11.50 8.02
N LEU A 154 8.84 -10.82 7.50
CA LEU A 154 9.09 -9.42 7.79
C LEU A 154 7.95 -8.53 7.29
N ALA A 155 7.44 -8.77 6.08
CA ALA A 155 6.27 -8.06 5.57
C ALA A 155 5.03 -8.29 6.45
N GLN A 156 4.75 -9.54 6.83
CA GLN A 156 3.64 -9.89 7.73
C GLN A 156 3.73 -9.14 9.07
N LYS A 157 4.95 -9.07 9.63
CA LYS A 157 5.20 -8.38 10.90
C LYS A 157 5.15 -6.86 10.75
N PHE A 158 5.62 -6.32 9.63
CA PHE A 158 5.56 -4.89 9.34
C PHE A 158 4.09 -4.42 9.28
N ASP A 159 3.23 -5.20 8.63
CA ASP A 159 1.78 -4.93 8.53
C ASP A 159 1.01 -5.15 9.83
N ALA A 160 1.66 -5.66 10.90
CA ALA A 160 1.00 -6.14 12.12
C ALA A 160 -0.15 -7.12 11.82
N ALA A 161 0.01 -7.94 10.77
CA ALA A 161 -1.05 -8.81 10.28
C ALA A 161 -1.35 -9.95 11.26
N ALA A 162 -2.61 -10.38 11.29
CA ALA A 162 -3.04 -11.51 12.11
C ALA A 162 -2.37 -12.83 11.62
N PRO A 163 -2.17 -13.83 12.50
CA PRO A 163 -1.44 -15.05 12.15
C PRO A 163 -2.05 -15.90 11.03
N ASP A 164 -3.36 -15.78 10.80
CA ASP A 164 -4.12 -16.46 9.73
C ASP A 164 -3.94 -15.81 8.35
N VAL A 165 -3.39 -14.60 8.31
CA VAL A 165 -3.07 -13.91 7.06
C VAL A 165 -1.78 -14.49 6.49
N VAL A 166 -1.89 -15.10 5.32
CA VAL A 166 -0.78 -15.78 4.65
C VAL A 166 -0.03 -14.79 3.78
N TYR A 167 1.29 -14.74 3.99
CA TYR A 167 2.23 -14.02 3.15
C TYR A 167 3.09 -15.04 2.43
N ALA A 168 3.44 -14.75 1.19
CA ALA A 168 4.30 -15.61 0.40
C ALA A 168 5.23 -14.78 -0.45
N SER A 169 6.36 -15.36 -0.82
CA SER A 169 7.37 -14.71 -1.62
C SER A 169 7.94 -15.67 -2.65
N ASN A 170 8.28 -15.12 -3.81
CA ASN A 170 8.88 -15.87 -4.90
C ASN A 170 9.85 -15.00 -5.68
N ILE A 171 10.71 -15.67 -6.45
CA ILE A 171 11.60 -15.02 -7.41
C ILE A 171 11.14 -15.39 -8.81
N MET A 172 11.01 -14.38 -9.67
CA MET A 172 10.94 -14.58 -11.11
C MET A 172 12.29 -14.23 -11.73
N LEU A 173 12.92 -15.20 -12.40
CA LEU A 173 14.22 -15.01 -13.04
C LEU A 173 14.07 -14.54 -14.47
N PHE A 174 14.92 -13.59 -14.88
CA PHE A 174 14.90 -13.09 -16.24
C PHE A 174 15.65 -14.05 -17.18
N ARG A 175 15.01 -14.41 -18.29
CA ARG A 175 15.60 -15.17 -19.39
C ARG A 175 15.59 -14.29 -20.65
N PRO A 176 16.77 -13.85 -21.14
CA PRO A 176 16.88 -13.09 -22.37
C PRO A 176 16.31 -13.87 -23.57
N ALA A 177 15.59 -13.19 -24.46
CA ALA A 177 14.94 -13.85 -25.59
C ALA A 177 15.94 -14.49 -26.58
N ASP A 178 17.13 -13.91 -26.70
CA ASP A 178 18.23 -14.39 -27.56
C ASP A 178 18.95 -15.63 -27.01
N THR A 179 18.82 -15.92 -25.72
CA THR A 179 19.40 -17.11 -25.08
C THR A 179 18.50 -18.35 -25.16
N LEU A 180 17.24 -18.18 -25.54
CA LEU A 180 16.28 -19.29 -25.59
C LEU A 180 16.48 -20.11 -26.87
N SER A 181 16.72 -21.42 -26.71
CA SER A 181 16.67 -22.36 -27.83
C SER A 181 15.24 -22.49 -28.38
N ALA A 182 15.09 -23.07 -29.58
CA ALA A 182 13.77 -23.22 -30.21
C ALA A 182 12.81 -24.08 -29.35
N SER A 183 13.31 -25.17 -28.76
CA SER A 183 12.53 -26.06 -27.89
C SER A 183 12.18 -25.40 -26.55
N GLU A 184 13.11 -24.65 -25.96
CA GLU A 184 12.83 -23.86 -24.75
C GLU A 184 11.82 -22.76 -25.02
N GLY A 185 11.90 -22.09 -26.17
CA GLY A 185 10.94 -21.08 -26.60
C GLY A 185 9.53 -21.64 -26.75
N GLU A 186 9.39 -22.85 -27.33
CA GLU A 186 8.09 -23.52 -27.45
C GLU A 186 7.52 -23.92 -26.08
N ASN A 187 8.36 -24.48 -25.20
CA ASN A 187 7.97 -24.76 -23.82
C ASN A 187 7.53 -23.47 -23.11
N MET A 188 8.32 -22.39 -23.22
CA MET A 188 8.04 -21.08 -22.63
C MET A 188 6.68 -20.51 -23.03
N ARG A 189 6.27 -20.70 -24.30
CA ARG A 189 4.96 -20.26 -24.79
C ARG A 189 3.80 -20.92 -24.05
N SER A 190 3.95 -22.17 -23.58
CA SER A 190 2.88 -22.89 -22.88
C SER A 190 2.53 -22.28 -21.49
N PHE A 191 3.50 -21.61 -20.86
CA PHE A 191 3.33 -20.94 -19.56
C PHE A 191 3.45 -19.41 -19.62
N LEU A 192 3.70 -18.83 -20.80
CA LEU A 192 3.56 -17.39 -21.02
C LEU A 192 2.09 -16.99 -20.79
N ARG A 193 1.88 -15.93 -20.02
CA ARG A 193 0.54 -15.36 -19.76
C ARG A 193 0.49 -13.89 -20.09
N PHE A 194 -0.75 -13.42 -20.29
CA PHE A 194 -1.10 -12.02 -20.53
C PHE A 194 -0.43 -11.41 -21.78
N SER A 195 -0.10 -12.27 -22.74
CA SER A 195 0.42 -11.89 -24.06
C SER A 195 -0.54 -12.41 -25.13
N PRO A 196 -0.75 -11.68 -26.24
CA PRO A 196 -1.46 -12.21 -27.40
C PRO A 196 -0.89 -13.55 -27.86
N ALA A 197 -1.74 -14.46 -28.36
CA ALA A 197 -1.32 -15.80 -28.79
C ALA A 197 -0.24 -15.74 -29.89
N GLU A 198 -0.28 -14.70 -30.72
CA GLU A 198 0.64 -14.46 -31.82
C GLU A 198 1.94 -13.76 -31.41
N THR A 199 2.16 -13.51 -30.11
CA THR A 199 3.35 -12.78 -29.64
C THR A 199 4.62 -13.55 -30.03
N ASP A 200 5.51 -12.92 -30.79
CA ASP A 200 6.83 -13.48 -31.04
C ASP A 200 7.74 -13.24 -29.82
N LEU A 201 8.20 -14.32 -29.18
CA LEU A 201 9.14 -14.25 -28.06
C LEU A 201 10.44 -13.51 -28.45
N ARG A 202 10.86 -13.60 -29.72
CA ARG A 202 12.06 -12.91 -30.22
C ARG A 202 11.90 -11.39 -30.34
N ALA A 203 10.67 -10.90 -30.35
CA ALA A 203 10.39 -9.46 -30.34
C ALA A 203 10.44 -8.86 -28.92
N LEU A 204 10.50 -9.70 -27.88
CA LEU A 204 10.65 -9.29 -26.49
C LEU A 204 12.12 -9.12 -26.13
N ARG A 205 12.40 -8.34 -25.06
CA ARG A 205 13.72 -8.36 -24.43
C ARG A 205 14.00 -9.73 -23.81
N GLY A 206 12.95 -10.35 -23.28
CA GLY A 206 12.99 -11.65 -22.64
C GLY A 206 11.71 -11.92 -21.86
N VAL A 207 11.80 -12.85 -20.92
CA VAL A 207 10.68 -13.28 -20.08
C VAL A 207 11.11 -13.40 -18.63
N LEU A 208 10.20 -13.09 -17.71
CA LEU A 208 10.35 -13.38 -16.29
C LEU A 208 9.70 -14.72 -16.00
N VAL A 209 10.47 -15.69 -15.51
CA VAL A 209 10.02 -17.07 -15.27
C VAL A 209 9.89 -17.31 -13.78
N LEU A 210 8.69 -17.70 -13.35
CA LEU A 210 8.45 -18.12 -11.98
C LEU A 210 8.98 -19.55 -11.78
N GLU A 211 10.01 -19.68 -10.96
CA GLU A 211 10.55 -20.98 -10.58
C GLU A 211 9.99 -21.38 -9.22
N ARG A 212 9.15 -22.43 -9.17
CA ARG A 212 8.49 -22.88 -7.92
C ARG A 212 9.49 -23.20 -6.81
N LYS A 213 10.67 -23.72 -7.16
CA LYS A 213 11.76 -24.02 -6.22
C LYS A 213 12.27 -22.77 -5.49
N LEU A 214 12.10 -21.59 -6.09
CA LEU A 214 12.48 -20.28 -5.56
C LEU A 214 11.25 -19.52 -5.02
N SER A 215 10.39 -20.24 -4.31
CA SER A 215 9.20 -19.69 -3.65
C SER A 215 9.00 -20.28 -2.26
N THR A 216 8.23 -19.59 -1.43
CA THR A 216 7.86 -20.04 -0.08
C THR A 216 6.66 -19.26 0.45
N THR A 217 6.06 -19.74 1.53
CA THR A 217 4.88 -19.17 2.19
C THR A 217 5.03 -19.22 3.71
N THR A 218 4.49 -18.22 4.42
CA THR A 218 4.45 -18.19 5.89
C THR A 218 3.53 -19.26 6.48
N ALA A 219 2.65 -19.85 5.67
CA ALA A 219 1.87 -21.03 6.05
C ALA A 219 2.72 -22.31 6.05
N GLY A 220 3.84 -22.32 5.33
CA GLY A 220 4.81 -23.41 5.32
C GLY A 220 5.63 -23.36 6.61
N GLY A 221 5.73 -24.48 7.31
CA GLY A 221 6.50 -24.56 8.55
C GLY A 221 8.01 -24.30 8.37
N ILE A 222 8.76 -24.46 9.46
CA ILE A 222 10.23 -24.38 9.45
C ILE A 222 10.78 -25.82 9.41
N PRO A 223 11.67 -26.18 8.47
CA PRO A 223 12.29 -25.33 7.44
C PRO A 223 11.33 -24.99 6.27
N PRO A 224 11.53 -23.84 5.62
CA PRO A 224 10.64 -23.38 4.54
C PRO A 224 10.72 -24.27 3.30
N GLY A 225 9.57 -24.80 2.89
CA GLY A 225 9.36 -25.54 1.66
C GLY A 225 9.02 -24.65 0.46
N ALA A 226 8.99 -25.24 -0.73
CA ALA A 226 8.48 -24.57 -1.93
C ALA A 226 6.96 -24.33 -1.80
N ASP A 227 6.44 -23.27 -2.43
CA ASP A 227 5.00 -23.01 -2.44
C ASP A 227 4.31 -23.90 -3.49
N ASP A 228 3.68 -24.97 -3.02
CA ASP A 228 2.96 -25.93 -3.88
C ASP A 228 1.70 -25.35 -4.53
N SER A 229 1.21 -24.20 -4.05
CA SER A 229 0.05 -23.52 -4.63
C SER A 229 0.41 -22.72 -5.89
N LEU A 230 1.70 -22.43 -6.11
CA LEU A 230 2.15 -21.68 -7.28
C LEU A 230 2.20 -22.56 -8.53
N ILE A 231 1.57 -22.05 -9.59
CA ILE A 231 1.56 -22.65 -10.92
C ILE A 231 2.70 -22.03 -11.74
N PRO A 232 3.43 -22.82 -12.55
CA PRO A 232 4.42 -22.28 -13.48
C PRO A 232 3.83 -21.16 -14.35
N LEU A 233 4.56 -20.05 -14.42
CA LEU A 233 4.12 -18.81 -15.06
C LEU A 233 5.33 -18.08 -15.65
N ALA A 234 5.20 -17.61 -16.88
CA ALA A 234 6.13 -16.65 -17.46
C ALA A 234 5.41 -15.35 -17.84
N LEU A 235 6.09 -14.22 -17.64
CA LEU A 235 5.58 -12.90 -17.98
C LEU A 235 6.50 -12.22 -19.02
N PRO A 236 5.95 -11.58 -20.06
CA PRO A 236 6.74 -10.92 -21.08
C PRO A 236 7.43 -9.67 -20.55
N VAL A 237 8.69 -9.46 -20.95
CA VAL A 237 9.43 -8.22 -20.72
C VAL A 237 9.63 -7.53 -22.07
N PRO A 238 8.97 -6.38 -22.32
CA PRO A 238 9.09 -5.71 -23.61
C PRO A 238 10.45 -5.03 -23.76
N THR A 239 10.89 -4.86 -25.01
CA THR A 239 12.10 -4.10 -25.36
C THR A 239 11.94 -2.61 -25.02
N GLU A 240 10.75 -2.06 -25.28
CA GLU A 240 10.38 -0.69 -24.90
C GLU A 240 9.38 -0.73 -23.75
N ILE A 241 9.64 0.05 -22.69
CA ILE A 241 8.80 0.04 -21.49
C ILE A 241 7.53 0.89 -21.64
N ARG A 242 7.56 1.87 -22.53
CA ARG A 242 6.46 2.80 -22.83
C ARG A 242 6.38 3.07 -24.31
N ASP A 243 5.16 3.25 -24.80
CA ASP A 243 4.92 3.78 -26.13
C ASP A 243 5.26 5.27 -26.17
N GLN A 244 6.18 5.68 -27.05
CA GLN A 244 6.67 7.06 -27.09
C GLN A 244 5.61 8.07 -27.56
N ARG A 245 4.59 7.63 -28.31
CA ARG A 245 3.55 8.50 -28.88
C ARG A 245 2.42 8.76 -27.88
N THR A 246 2.01 7.72 -27.17
CA THR A 246 0.87 7.76 -26.24
C THR A 246 1.28 7.91 -24.78
N GLY A 247 2.55 7.61 -24.45
CA GLY A 247 3.06 7.60 -23.09
C GLY A 247 2.59 6.41 -22.24
N ARG A 248 1.77 5.52 -22.82
CA ARG A 248 1.19 4.33 -22.16
C ARG A 248 2.25 3.25 -21.94
N TRP A 249 2.04 2.44 -20.92
CA TRP A 249 2.99 1.39 -20.52
C TRP A 249 2.86 0.14 -21.37
N LYS A 250 3.98 -0.38 -21.90
CA LYS A 250 4.04 -1.67 -22.59
C LYS A 250 4.41 -2.82 -21.64
N ALA A 251 4.98 -2.51 -20.47
CA ALA A 251 5.30 -3.49 -19.44
C ALA A 251 4.10 -3.73 -18.54
N LEU A 252 3.77 -5.00 -18.28
CA LEU A 252 2.67 -5.39 -17.40
C LEU A 252 2.93 -4.89 -15.95
N PRO A 253 1.87 -4.50 -15.22
CA PRO A 253 2.01 -4.06 -13.84
C PRO A 253 2.58 -5.19 -12.96
N GLY A 254 3.39 -4.82 -11.98
CA GLY A 254 4.07 -5.77 -11.08
C GLY A 254 5.44 -6.16 -11.57
N ALA A 255 5.73 -7.46 -11.68
CA ALA A 255 7.08 -7.95 -11.90
C ALA A 255 7.73 -7.42 -13.20
N PRO A 256 7.07 -7.44 -14.38
CA PRO A 256 7.66 -6.90 -15.60
C PRO A 256 8.00 -5.42 -15.49
N MET A 257 7.11 -4.61 -14.91
CA MET A 257 7.35 -3.18 -14.70
C MET A 257 8.46 -2.90 -13.68
N ALA A 258 8.50 -3.63 -12.55
CA ALA A 258 9.57 -3.51 -11.56
C ALA A 258 10.94 -3.86 -12.19
N PHE A 259 11.01 -4.95 -12.94
CA PHE A 259 12.20 -5.36 -13.67
C PHE A 259 12.66 -4.29 -14.67
N SER A 260 11.74 -3.82 -15.51
CA SER A 260 12.00 -2.84 -16.56
C SER A 260 12.44 -1.48 -16.03
N THR A 261 11.91 -1.04 -14.90
CA THR A 261 12.28 0.23 -14.26
C THR A 261 13.47 0.08 -13.31
N GLY A 262 13.82 -1.15 -12.93
CA GLY A 262 14.81 -1.44 -11.88
C GLY A 262 14.36 -1.01 -10.49
N GLY A 263 13.04 -0.87 -10.29
CA GLY A 263 12.43 -0.27 -9.11
C GLY A 263 11.56 -1.22 -8.30
N LEU A 264 10.63 -0.61 -7.56
CA LEU A 264 9.62 -1.27 -6.76
C LEU A 264 8.24 -0.91 -7.29
N GLU A 265 7.39 -1.92 -7.42
CA GLU A 265 5.98 -1.80 -7.79
C GLU A 265 5.10 -2.39 -6.70
N ALA A 266 3.99 -1.73 -6.35
CA ALA A 266 3.12 -2.14 -5.25
C ALA A 266 1.64 -2.00 -5.64
N TYR A 267 0.85 -3.03 -5.34
CA TYR A 267 -0.58 -3.07 -5.67
C TYR A 267 -1.40 -3.54 -4.47
N ILE A 268 -2.29 -2.66 -4.01
CA ILE A 268 -3.13 -2.83 -2.82
C ILE A 268 -4.23 -3.87 -3.04
N ASP A 269 -4.75 -4.00 -4.27
CA ASP A 269 -5.71 -5.04 -4.65
C ASP A 269 -5.47 -5.49 -6.09
N THR A 270 -5.19 -6.77 -6.27
CA THR A 270 -4.93 -7.37 -7.60
C THR A 270 -6.14 -7.34 -8.52
N LEU A 271 -7.35 -7.24 -7.97
CA LEU A 271 -8.58 -7.10 -8.76
C LEU A 271 -8.69 -5.76 -9.49
N THR A 272 -7.81 -4.80 -9.19
CA THR A 272 -7.75 -3.50 -9.88
C THR A 272 -6.83 -3.50 -11.10
N LEU A 273 -6.04 -4.55 -11.31
CA LEU A 273 -5.01 -4.59 -12.34
C LEU A 273 -5.55 -4.59 -13.77
N GLY A 274 -6.67 -5.26 -14.03
CA GLY A 274 -7.31 -5.21 -15.36
C GLY A 274 -7.74 -3.79 -15.72
N ALA A 275 -8.33 -3.05 -14.76
CA ALA A 275 -8.68 -1.64 -14.95
C ALA A 275 -7.46 -0.74 -15.16
N TRP A 276 -6.37 -0.99 -14.43
CA TRP A 276 -5.09 -0.30 -14.65
C TRP A 276 -4.57 -0.54 -16.08
N CYS A 277 -4.58 -1.78 -16.57
CA CYS A 277 -4.14 -2.11 -17.93
C CYS A 277 -4.96 -1.37 -18.99
N ARG A 278 -6.29 -1.28 -18.83
CA ARG A 278 -7.16 -0.55 -19.76
C ARG A 278 -6.88 0.96 -19.78
N ARG A 279 -6.55 1.54 -18.63
CA ARG A 279 -6.36 3.00 -18.47
C ARG A 279 -4.94 3.44 -18.85
N ASP A 280 -3.93 2.77 -18.30
CA ASP A 280 -2.54 3.24 -18.29
C ASP A 280 -1.63 2.42 -19.21
N GLY A 281 -2.02 1.20 -19.57
CA GLY A 281 -1.21 0.26 -20.36
C GLY A 281 -1.58 0.23 -21.84
N ASP A 282 -0.63 0.02 -22.73
CA ASP A 282 -0.83 -0.18 -24.18
C ASP A 282 -1.08 -1.67 -24.46
N PHE A 283 -2.20 -2.18 -23.94
CA PHE A 283 -2.59 -3.58 -24.04
C PHE A 283 -3.93 -3.75 -24.75
N PRO A 284 -4.15 -4.85 -25.48
CA PRO A 284 -5.47 -5.19 -25.98
C PRO A 284 -6.41 -5.53 -24.82
N GLU A 285 -7.72 -5.36 -25.03
CA GLU A 285 -8.74 -5.68 -24.02
C GLU A 285 -8.69 -7.14 -23.57
N SER A 286 -8.30 -8.06 -24.47
CA SER A 286 -8.11 -9.48 -24.14
C SER A 286 -7.05 -9.70 -23.06
N THR A 287 -5.97 -8.92 -23.04
CA THR A 287 -4.95 -8.99 -21.99
C THR A 287 -5.51 -8.50 -20.66
N ALA A 288 -6.22 -7.36 -20.64
CA ALA A 288 -6.84 -6.83 -19.43
C ALA A 288 -7.89 -7.80 -18.85
N ALA A 289 -8.74 -8.37 -19.71
CA ALA A 289 -9.72 -9.38 -19.33
C ALA A 289 -9.07 -10.67 -18.81
N ALA A 290 -7.98 -11.13 -19.42
CA ALA A 290 -7.25 -12.31 -18.93
C ALA A 290 -6.64 -12.09 -17.53
N ILE A 291 -6.14 -10.89 -17.24
CA ILE A 291 -5.66 -10.51 -15.90
C ILE A 291 -6.81 -10.53 -14.90
N ASP A 292 -7.93 -9.91 -15.26
CA ASP A 292 -9.17 -9.87 -14.49
C ASP A 292 -9.70 -11.28 -14.16
N GLU A 293 -9.63 -12.21 -15.11
CA GLU A 293 -10.04 -13.60 -14.92
C GLU A 293 -9.05 -14.36 -14.02
N TYR A 294 -7.75 -14.20 -14.27
CA TYR A 294 -6.69 -14.91 -13.53
C TYR A 294 -6.78 -14.68 -12.02
N PHE A 295 -6.86 -13.42 -11.58
CA PHE A 295 -6.92 -13.08 -10.15
C PHE A 295 -8.26 -13.39 -9.47
N ARG A 296 -9.32 -13.68 -10.25
CA ARG A 296 -10.60 -14.20 -9.74
C ARG A 296 -10.64 -15.73 -9.70
N SER A 297 -9.77 -16.40 -10.45
CA SER A 297 -9.72 -17.85 -10.52
C SER A 297 -9.07 -18.48 -9.27
N ASP A 298 -9.35 -19.77 -9.04
CA ASP A 298 -8.72 -20.53 -7.96
C ASP A 298 -7.19 -20.60 -8.04
N ARG A 299 -6.62 -20.32 -9.23
CA ARG A 299 -5.19 -20.34 -9.49
C ARG A 299 -4.43 -19.18 -8.86
N ALA A 300 -5.10 -18.06 -8.59
CA ALA A 300 -4.46 -16.86 -8.04
C ALA A 300 -5.32 -16.10 -7.04
N ARG A 301 -6.45 -16.68 -6.58
CA ARG A 301 -7.31 -16.08 -5.55
C ARG A 301 -6.58 -15.80 -4.22
N PHE A 302 -5.47 -16.48 -3.97
CA PHE A 302 -4.60 -16.28 -2.80
C PHE A 302 -3.58 -15.15 -2.98
N VAL A 303 -3.55 -14.49 -4.14
CA VAL A 303 -2.73 -13.30 -4.42
C VAL A 303 -3.67 -12.10 -4.51
N ARG A 304 -3.97 -11.48 -3.38
CA ARG A 304 -4.92 -10.35 -3.30
C ARG A 304 -4.25 -9.00 -3.23
N SER A 305 -3.00 -8.94 -2.79
CA SER A 305 -2.14 -7.75 -2.90
C SER A 305 -0.69 -8.21 -3.02
N PHE A 306 0.17 -7.39 -3.65
CA PHE A 306 1.58 -7.75 -3.80
C PHE A 306 2.49 -6.55 -4.02
N ILE A 307 3.78 -6.79 -3.79
CA ILE A 307 4.90 -5.92 -4.13
C ILE A 307 5.89 -6.72 -4.98
N SER A 308 6.43 -6.06 -6.00
CA SER A 308 7.49 -6.57 -6.87
C SER A 308 8.70 -5.66 -6.74
N ILE A 309 9.87 -6.22 -6.43
CA ILE A 309 11.12 -5.50 -6.26
C ILE A 309 12.16 -6.06 -7.22
N ALA A 310 12.76 -5.22 -8.05
CA ALA A 310 13.83 -5.66 -8.94
C ALA A 310 15.02 -6.21 -8.15
N ILE A 311 15.49 -7.40 -8.53
CA ILE A 311 16.74 -7.97 -8.03
C ILE A 311 17.84 -7.47 -8.96
N LYS A 312 18.49 -6.38 -8.56
CA LYS A 312 19.50 -5.68 -9.36
C LYS A 312 20.85 -5.67 -8.62
N PRO A 313 21.91 -6.27 -9.20
CA PRO A 313 23.27 -6.12 -8.70
C PRO A 313 23.71 -4.64 -8.68
N LEU A 314 24.68 -4.31 -7.83
CA LEU A 314 25.22 -2.93 -7.72
C LEU A 314 25.73 -2.39 -9.07
N ARG A 315 26.19 -3.27 -9.94
CA ARG A 315 26.62 -2.98 -11.31
C ARG A 315 25.96 -3.97 -12.24
N GLY A 316 25.22 -3.48 -13.23
CA GLY A 316 24.56 -4.30 -14.24
C GLY A 316 23.04 -4.13 -14.27
N ASP A 317 22.42 -4.96 -15.10
CA ASP A 317 20.97 -5.02 -15.26
C ASP A 317 20.32 -5.89 -14.17
N ALA A 318 19.01 -5.72 -13.98
CA ALA A 318 18.25 -6.60 -13.13
C ALA A 318 18.35 -8.05 -13.65
N VAL A 319 18.50 -9.00 -12.73
CA VAL A 319 18.60 -10.45 -13.04
C VAL A 319 17.28 -11.19 -12.77
N GLY A 320 16.36 -10.53 -12.08
CA GLY A 320 15.05 -11.07 -11.75
C GLY A 320 14.24 -10.10 -10.89
N VAL A 321 13.17 -10.61 -10.30
CA VAL A 321 12.26 -9.85 -9.44
C VAL A 321 11.89 -10.69 -8.22
N LEU A 322 11.96 -10.07 -7.05
CA LEU A 322 11.39 -10.58 -5.82
C LEU A 322 9.94 -10.13 -5.72
N ASN A 323 9.00 -11.07 -5.68
CA ASN A 323 7.60 -10.79 -5.40
C ASN A 323 7.26 -11.17 -3.97
N ILE A 324 6.51 -10.32 -3.29
CA ILE A 324 5.92 -10.55 -1.97
C ILE A 324 4.42 -10.36 -2.14
N HIS A 325 3.61 -11.32 -1.70
CA HIS A 325 2.17 -11.23 -1.83
C HIS A 325 1.44 -11.71 -0.59
N ARG A 326 0.18 -11.28 -0.47
CA ARG A 326 -0.72 -11.55 0.65
C ARG A 326 -2.05 -12.07 0.12
N ASN A 327 -2.66 -12.99 0.87
CA ASN A 327 -3.99 -13.55 0.58
C ASN A 327 -5.18 -12.60 0.84
N GLN A 328 -4.91 -11.38 1.26
CA GLN A 328 -5.88 -10.31 1.46
C GLN A 328 -5.39 -9.02 0.78
N PRO A 329 -6.30 -8.09 0.44
CA PRO A 329 -5.91 -6.73 0.02
C PRO A 329 -5.13 -5.99 1.12
N GLY A 330 -4.45 -4.91 0.75
CA GLY A 330 -3.83 -4.01 1.72
C GLY A 330 -2.45 -4.40 2.23
N LEU A 331 -1.65 -5.16 1.47
CA LEU A 331 -0.22 -5.33 1.78
C LEU A 331 0.49 -3.98 1.67
N LEU A 332 1.06 -3.50 2.78
CA LEU A 332 1.65 -2.16 2.92
C LEU A 332 0.72 -1.07 2.33
N GLU A 333 -0.53 -1.01 2.79
CA GLU A 333 -1.69 -0.28 2.23
C GLU A 333 -1.45 1.19 1.85
N GLU A 334 -0.40 1.85 2.37
CA GLU A 334 -0.05 3.24 2.06
C GLU A 334 1.35 3.35 1.40
N LYS A 335 1.54 4.43 0.61
CA LYS A 335 2.83 4.70 -0.06
C LYS A 335 4.01 4.85 0.92
N GLU A 336 3.77 5.42 2.09
CA GLU A 336 4.78 5.64 3.12
C GLU A 336 5.33 4.32 3.70
N PRO A 337 4.49 3.37 4.16
CA PRO A 337 4.89 2.00 4.49
C PRO A 337 5.77 1.32 3.44
N VAL A 338 5.39 1.40 2.16
CA VAL A 338 6.18 0.82 1.07
C VAL A 338 7.58 1.45 0.99
N GLN A 339 7.67 2.78 1.09
CA GLN A 339 8.94 3.51 1.06
C GLN A 339 9.82 3.22 2.28
N GLN A 340 9.23 2.93 3.44
CA GLN A 340 9.96 2.56 4.65
C GLN A 340 10.38 1.09 4.65
N PHE A 341 9.57 0.21 4.04
CA PHE A 341 9.84 -1.21 3.96
C PHE A 341 10.95 -1.54 2.94
N ALA A 342 11.00 -0.84 1.81
CA ALA A 342 11.98 -1.15 0.75
C ALA A 342 13.44 -1.14 1.25
N PRO A 343 13.91 -0.12 2.00
CA PRO A 343 15.24 -0.12 2.60
C PRO A 343 15.52 -1.30 3.54
N LEU A 344 14.49 -1.81 4.25
CA LEU A 344 14.62 -2.94 5.16
C LEU A 344 14.81 -4.27 4.41
N VAL A 345 14.30 -4.37 3.18
CA VAL A 345 14.45 -5.58 2.34
C VAL A 345 15.78 -5.60 1.58
N SER A 346 16.43 -4.44 1.37
CA SER A 346 17.69 -4.32 0.62
C SER A 346 18.80 -5.30 1.04
N PRO A 347 19.07 -5.53 2.33
CA PRO A 347 20.10 -6.50 2.75
C PRO A 347 19.75 -7.93 2.32
N PHE A 348 18.46 -8.30 2.32
CA PHE A 348 18.01 -9.62 1.87
C PHE A 348 18.13 -9.75 0.34
N ILE A 349 17.85 -8.68 -0.42
CA ILE A 349 18.08 -8.67 -1.88
C ILE A 349 19.56 -8.93 -2.18
N PHE A 350 20.48 -8.33 -1.41
CA PHE A 350 21.91 -8.62 -1.55
C PHE A 350 22.22 -10.11 -1.30
N MET A 351 21.66 -10.71 -0.25
CA MET A 351 21.83 -12.14 0.01
C MET A 351 21.28 -13.00 -1.15
N LEU A 352 20.09 -12.65 -1.68
CA LEU A 352 19.48 -13.33 -2.82
C LEU A 352 20.36 -13.24 -4.06
N ILE A 353 20.94 -12.08 -4.38
CA ILE A 353 21.87 -11.93 -5.50
C ILE A 353 23.04 -12.91 -5.38
N ARG A 354 23.66 -13.00 -4.20
CA ARG A 354 24.80 -13.90 -3.97
C ARG A 354 24.43 -15.38 -4.13
N LEU A 355 23.25 -15.77 -3.64
CA LEU A 355 22.75 -17.14 -3.78
C LEU A 355 22.36 -17.47 -5.23
N LEU A 356 21.75 -16.53 -5.95
CA LEU A 356 21.40 -16.71 -7.37
C LEU A 356 22.64 -16.79 -8.26
N GLU A 357 23.66 -15.98 -8.01
CA GLU A 357 24.96 -16.08 -8.69
C GLU A 357 25.59 -17.47 -8.50
N LEU A 358 25.48 -18.02 -7.28
CA LEU A 358 25.99 -19.35 -6.97
C LEU A 358 25.19 -20.45 -7.70
N LEU A 359 23.85 -20.33 -7.70
CA LEU A 359 22.95 -21.26 -8.40
C LEU A 359 23.20 -21.28 -9.91
N GLN A 360 23.40 -20.11 -10.51
CA GLN A 360 23.69 -19.98 -11.94
C GLN A 360 25.02 -20.65 -12.31
N ARG A 361 26.09 -20.40 -11.54
CA ARG A 361 27.40 -21.05 -11.77
C ARG A 361 27.32 -22.57 -11.72
N PHE A 362 26.50 -23.11 -10.81
CA PHE A 362 26.31 -24.55 -10.72
C PHE A 362 25.59 -25.10 -11.96
N SER A 363 24.58 -24.39 -12.45
CA SER A 363 23.83 -24.76 -13.65
C SER A 363 24.72 -24.74 -14.91
N ASP A 364 25.57 -23.72 -15.05
CA ASP A 364 26.49 -23.58 -16.19
C ASP A 364 27.58 -24.69 -16.20
N ASN A 365 28.08 -25.07 -15.02
CA ASN A 365 29.06 -26.15 -14.86
C ASN A 365 28.49 -27.54 -15.18
N LEU A 366 27.21 -27.77 -14.91
CA LEU A 366 26.52 -29.01 -15.30
C LEU A 366 26.28 -29.07 -16.81
N GLY A 367 25.88 -27.95 -17.43
CA GLY A 367 25.66 -27.87 -18.88
C GLY A 367 26.94 -28.13 -19.70
N SER A 368 28.07 -27.57 -19.27
CA SER A 368 29.36 -27.72 -19.98
C SER A 368 29.97 -29.13 -19.91
N LYS A 369 29.64 -29.94 -18.89
CA LYS A 369 30.11 -31.34 -18.80
C LYS A 369 29.32 -32.30 -19.70
N GLY A 370 28.11 -31.95 -20.13
CA GLY A 370 27.26 -32.81 -20.97
C GLY A 370 27.68 -32.89 -22.45
N ASP A 371 28.38 -31.88 -22.97
CA ASP A 371 28.69 -31.75 -24.41
C ASP A 371 30.08 -32.26 -24.83
N SER A 372 30.91 -32.74 -23.90
CA SER A 372 32.29 -33.19 -24.19
C SER A 372 32.47 -34.71 -24.38
N GLY A 373 31.38 -35.47 -24.48
CA GLY A 373 31.39 -36.94 -24.50
C GLY A 373 30.90 -37.60 -25.79
N SER A 374 31.53 -37.35 -26.94
CA SER A 374 31.54 -38.29 -28.08
C SER A 374 32.66 -37.98 -29.08
N PRO A 375 33.88 -38.51 -28.90
CA PRO A 375 34.76 -38.82 -30.01
C PRO A 375 34.24 -40.12 -30.64
N GLY A 376 33.76 -40.03 -31.88
CA GLY A 376 33.45 -41.18 -32.70
C GLY A 376 34.69 -42.04 -32.86
N ASP A 377 34.71 -43.18 -32.18
CA ASP A 377 35.59 -44.29 -32.44
C ASP A 377 35.07 -44.99 -33.71
N SER A 378 35.32 -44.39 -34.87
CA SER A 378 35.18 -45.09 -36.15
C SER A 378 36.43 -45.93 -36.36
N GLY A 379 36.42 -47.09 -35.70
CA GLY A 379 37.34 -48.18 -35.95
C GLY A 379 37.21 -48.66 -37.39
N SER A 380 38.34 -48.62 -38.08
CA SER A 380 38.65 -49.34 -39.30
C SER A 380 38.40 -50.84 -39.16
N GLY A 381 37.70 -51.42 -40.14
CA GLY A 381 37.59 -52.85 -40.40
C GLY A 381 37.19 -53.06 -41.85
#